data_AF-M5T389-F1
#
_entry.id   AF-M5T389-F1
#
_cell.length_a   1.000
_cell.length_b   1.000
_cell.length_c   1.000
_cell.angle_alpha   90.00
_cell.angle_beta   90.00
_cell.angle_gamma   90.00
#
_symmetry.space_group_name_H-M   'P 1'
#
loop_
_entity.id
_entity.type
_entity.pdbx_description
1 polymer ?
#
loop_
_entity_poly.entity_id
_entity_poly.type
_entity_poly.pdbx_seq_one_letter_code
_entity_poly.pdbx_strand_id
1 'polypeptide(L)'
;MGATVAHAEEESTEETVDVVVIKRMAVDEDGRVVNFVRDIAPIFREHCLECHGPDEAKNDFRIDDPDLVFDYVEAEDAMSSSLFTDYMTTDDDDMLMPPRGHGGPLSAGELALVRLWIDEGANWPEDAMLDGAGAPLPTVEEMSVEDMGLVARVWSFQGFLHPATVHFPIAMLVVGALFVVLGWKWPAVGTQIPLACLLIGAVSSIVATMMGWSFSVEKGYGSWNRFDFDAEIFWHRWSAVIVTVSATVFAVIALMSLRNPSPRLTSTWKIGLLLVAGLVGAVGHQGGELTYGKGFYPKAFSILLGKPLESDETELIDVEAVEIEESDIEEVDAIDQQPLAAAD
;
A
#
# COMPACT_ATOMS: atom_id res chain seq x y z
N MET A 1 -75.61 -11.60 13.54
CA MET A 1 -74.81 -12.84 13.60
C MET A 1 -73.96 -12.89 12.35
N GLY A 2 -72.65 -12.82 12.51
CA GLY A 2 -71.68 -12.74 11.42
C GLY A 2 -70.44 -12.02 11.93
N ALA A 3 -69.63 -12.76 12.69
CA ALA A 3 -68.38 -12.29 13.26
C ALA A 3 -67.36 -12.04 12.14
N THR A 4 -66.90 -10.80 12.01
CA THR A 4 -65.76 -10.44 11.18
C THR A 4 -64.47 -10.68 11.96
N VAL A 5 -63.60 -11.49 11.35
CA VAL A 5 -62.30 -11.92 11.82
C VAL A 5 -61.37 -10.71 11.93
N ALA A 6 -60.72 -10.56 13.10
CA ALA A 6 -59.61 -9.65 13.30
C ALA A 6 -58.38 -10.19 12.53
N HIS A 7 -57.81 -9.38 11.63
CA HIS A 7 -56.43 -9.54 11.20
C HIS A 7 -55.60 -8.62 12.08
N ALA A 8 -54.68 -9.22 12.85
CA ALA A 8 -53.60 -8.51 13.49
C ALA A 8 -52.59 -8.15 12.38
N GLU A 9 -52.36 -6.86 12.18
CA GLU A 9 -51.22 -6.37 11.41
C GLU A 9 -50.00 -6.48 12.34
N GLU A 10 -49.09 -7.39 12.02
CA GLU A 10 -47.74 -7.42 12.60
C GLU A 10 -46.99 -6.20 12.03
N GLU A 11 -46.86 -5.17 12.86
CA GLU A 11 -45.98 -4.03 12.63
C GLU A 11 -44.54 -4.50 12.84
N SER A 12 -43.91 -4.98 11.76
CA SER A 12 -42.47 -5.21 11.73
C SER A 12 -41.77 -3.86 11.67
N THR A 13 -41.24 -3.42 12.81
CA THR A 13 -40.30 -2.31 12.88
C THR A 13 -39.02 -2.72 12.15
N GLU A 14 -38.91 -2.34 10.87
CA GLU A 14 -37.63 -2.26 10.16
C GLU A 14 -36.82 -1.14 10.82
N GLU A 15 -35.93 -1.54 11.73
CA GLU A 15 -34.87 -0.67 12.24
C GLU A 15 -33.89 -0.45 11.09
N THR A 16 -34.08 0.63 10.36
CA THR A 16 -33.19 1.05 9.28
C THR A 16 -31.86 1.48 9.91
N VAL A 17 -30.86 0.61 9.86
CA VAL A 17 -29.47 0.98 10.15
C VAL A 17 -29.05 1.97 9.07
N ASP A 18 -28.93 3.25 9.45
CA ASP A 18 -28.37 4.29 8.59
C ASP A 18 -26.91 3.95 8.31
N VAL A 19 -26.64 3.41 7.13
CA VAL A 19 -25.28 3.25 6.61
C VAL A 19 -24.77 4.65 6.32
N VAL A 20 -23.90 5.17 7.20
CA VAL A 20 -23.21 6.45 7.01
C VAL A 20 -22.29 6.32 5.80
N VAL A 21 -22.79 6.73 4.63
CA VAL A 21 -21.98 6.83 3.41
C VAL A 21 -21.03 8.02 3.59
N ILE A 22 -19.80 7.77 4.02
CA ILE A 22 -18.77 8.81 4.12
C ILE A 22 -18.44 9.32 2.71
N LYS A 23 -19.08 10.42 2.33
CA LYS A 23 -18.77 11.17 1.12
C LYS A 23 -17.36 11.73 1.27
N ARG A 24 -16.42 11.29 0.42
CA ARG A 24 -15.05 11.83 0.40
C ARG A 24 -15.07 13.32 0.06
N MET A 25 -15.02 14.15 1.08
CA MET A 25 -14.71 15.57 0.98
C MET A 25 -13.23 15.75 1.37
N ALA A 26 -12.57 16.73 0.75
CA ALA A 26 -11.15 17.02 1.03
C ALA A 26 -10.95 17.53 2.46
N VAL A 27 -12.02 17.99 3.10
CA VAL A 27 -12.08 18.55 4.45
C VAL A 27 -13.48 18.21 5.01
N ASP A 28 -13.58 17.86 6.29
CA ASP A 28 -14.86 17.61 6.98
C ASP A 28 -15.62 18.92 7.31
N GLU A 29 -16.77 18.81 7.98
CA GLU A 29 -17.59 19.98 8.36
C GLU A 29 -16.89 20.90 9.37
N ASP A 30 -15.91 20.39 10.11
CA ASP A 30 -15.14 21.08 11.13
C ASP A 30 -13.81 21.64 10.60
N GLY A 31 -13.51 21.46 9.31
CA GLY A 31 -12.28 21.98 8.72
C GLY A 31 -11.08 21.03 8.78
N ARG A 32 -11.27 19.77 9.18
CA ARG A 32 -10.21 18.76 9.32
C ARG A 32 -9.98 17.97 8.04
N VAL A 33 -8.72 17.68 7.75
CA VAL A 33 -8.30 16.91 6.57
C VAL A 33 -8.30 15.42 6.87
N VAL A 34 -7.90 15.04 8.09
CA VAL A 34 -7.76 13.64 8.49
C VAL A 34 -9.04 13.14 9.15
N ASN A 35 -9.52 11.97 8.69
CA ASN A 35 -10.63 11.29 9.32
C ASN A 35 -10.12 10.04 10.02
N PHE A 36 -10.30 9.95 11.34
CA PHE A 36 -9.77 8.87 12.16
C PHE A 36 -10.13 7.47 11.62
N VAL A 37 -11.43 7.20 11.40
CA VAL A 37 -11.92 5.88 10.95
C VAL A 37 -11.37 5.49 9.57
N ARG A 38 -11.24 6.47 8.67
CA ARG A 38 -10.78 6.29 7.29
C ARG A 38 -9.27 6.15 7.19
N ASP A 39 -8.52 6.97 7.93
CA ASP A 39 -7.09 7.21 7.69
C ASP A 39 -6.20 6.67 8.82
N ILE A 40 -6.61 6.79 10.09
CA ILE A 40 -5.77 6.45 11.26
C ILE A 40 -6.05 5.04 11.76
N ALA A 41 -7.32 4.68 11.89
CA ALA A 41 -7.73 3.37 12.38
C ALA A 41 -7.13 2.21 11.54
N PRO A 42 -7.04 2.27 10.20
CA PRO A 42 -6.34 1.23 9.43
C PRO A 42 -4.85 1.09 9.78
N ILE A 43 -4.16 2.21 10.04
CA ILE A 43 -2.74 2.21 10.41
C ILE A 43 -2.57 1.52 11.76
N PHE A 44 -3.35 1.90 12.77
CA PHE A 44 -3.29 1.29 14.10
C PHE A 44 -3.68 -0.19 14.09
N ARG A 45 -4.64 -0.58 13.24
CA ARG A 45 -5.01 -2.00 13.06
C ARG A 45 -3.90 -2.82 12.42
N GLU A 46 -3.27 -2.33 11.37
CA GLU A 46 -2.25 -3.08 10.62
C GLU A 46 -0.94 -3.20 11.41
N HIS A 47 -0.56 -2.15 12.14
CA HIS A 47 0.78 -2.02 12.68
C HIS A 47 0.87 -2.15 14.20
N CYS A 48 -0.22 -1.92 14.94
CA CYS A 48 -0.18 -1.82 16.41
C CYS A 48 -0.97 -2.95 17.12
N LEU A 49 -2.15 -3.33 16.60
CA LEU A 49 -3.06 -4.25 17.29
C LEU A 49 -2.50 -5.65 17.58
N GLU A 50 -1.59 -6.17 16.76
CA GLU A 50 -1.04 -7.52 16.97
C GLU A 50 -0.34 -7.64 18.33
N CYS A 51 0.31 -6.56 18.79
CA CYS A 51 1.07 -6.53 20.04
C CYS A 51 0.44 -5.67 21.15
N HIS A 52 -0.48 -4.76 20.79
CA HIS A 52 -1.13 -3.82 21.68
C HIS A 52 -2.66 -3.88 21.56
N GLY A 53 -3.21 -5.07 21.33
CA GLY A 53 -4.65 -5.31 21.19
C GLY A 53 -5.28 -5.90 22.47
N PRO A 54 -6.56 -6.31 22.40
CA PRO A 54 -7.26 -6.89 23.54
C PRO A 54 -6.71 -8.25 23.98
N ASP A 55 -6.17 -9.03 23.03
CA ASP A 55 -5.63 -10.37 23.28
C ASP A 55 -4.17 -10.35 23.76
N GLU A 56 -3.42 -9.29 23.42
CA GLU A 56 -2.00 -9.12 23.73
C GLU A 56 -1.74 -7.63 24.00
N ALA A 57 -1.36 -7.29 25.24
CA ALA A 57 -1.09 -5.91 25.68
C ALA A 57 0.37 -5.78 26.12
N LYS A 58 1.30 -5.74 25.16
CA LYS A 58 2.72 -5.59 25.49
C LYS A 58 2.95 -4.27 26.24
N ASN A 59 3.78 -4.34 27.28
CA ASN A 59 4.07 -3.23 28.20
C ASN A 59 2.81 -2.60 28.83
N ASP A 60 1.74 -3.38 28.99
CA ASP A 60 0.45 -2.92 29.54
C ASP A 60 -0.19 -1.77 28.75
N PHE A 61 0.19 -1.59 27.48
CA PHE A 61 -0.38 -0.60 26.57
C PHE A 61 -1.32 -1.27 25.56
N ARG A 62 -2.50 -0.66 25.37
CA ARG A 62 -3.51 -1.07 24.40
C ARG A 62 -3.87 0.09 23.49
N ILE A 63 -3.69 -0.11 22.18
CA ILE A 63 -3.99 0.90 21.17
C ILE A 63 -5.49 1.02 20.92
N ASP A 64 -6.27 -0.02 21.24
CA ASP A 64 -7.73 -0.05 21.07
C ASP A 64 -8.51 0.64 22.20
N ASP A 65 -7.82 1.07 23.26
CA ASP A 65 -8.39 1.81 24.38
C ASP A 65 -7.99 3.29 24.25
N PRO A 66 -8.91 4.18 23.84
CA PRO A 66 -8.58 5.58 23.59
C PRO A 66 -8.04 6.27 24.84
N ASP A 67 -8.53 5.92 26.04
CA ASP A 67 -8.05 6.53 27.29
C ASP A 67 -6.56 6.25 27.49
N LEU A 68 -6.11 5.03 27.18
CA LEU A 68 -4.68 4.67 27.26
C LEU A 68 -3.86 5.30 26.14
N VAL A 69 -4.43 5.51 24.95
CA VAL A 69 -3.74 6.20 23.85
C VAL A 69 -3.50 7.66 24.20
N PHE A 70 -4.49 8.33 24.79
CA PHE A 70 -4.38 9.75 25.17
C PHE A 70 -3.42 10.01 26.32
N ASP A 71 -3.00 8.99 27.09
CA ASP A 71 -1.87 9.12 28.02
C ASP A 71 -0.52 9.37 27.30
N TYR A 72 -0.45 9.10 25.99
CA TYR A 72 0.75 9.27 25.15
C TYR A 72 0.55 10.28 24.00
N VAL A 73 -0.66 10.82 23.84
CA VAL A 73 -1.02 11.75 22.77
C VAL A 73 -1.49 13.07 23.39
N GLU A 74 -0.71 14.11 23.15
CA GLU A 74 -1.05 15.50 23.44
C GLU A 74 -1.78 16.08 22.23
N ALA A 75 -3.10 16.19 22.31
CA ALA A 75 -3.92 16.75 21.24
C ALA A 75 -3.44 18.15 20.85
N GLU A 76 -3.50 18.47 19.55
CA GLU A 76 -3.02 19.73 18.94
C GLU A 76 -1.49 19.89 18.88
N ASP A 77 -0.71 18.97 19.48
CA ASP A 77 0.75 19.00 19.43
C ASP A 77 1.37 17.61 19.28
N ALA A 78 1.59 17.19 18.02
CA ALA A 78 2.27 15.94 17.73
C ALA A 78 3.71 15.88 18.24
N MET A 79 4.37 17.02 18.42
CA MET A 79 5.77 17.07 18.87
C MET A 79 5.90 16.95 20.38
N SER A 80 4.83 17.21 21.12
CA SER A 80 4.74 16.93 22.56
C SER A 80 4.17 15.54 22.84
N SER A 81 3.60 14.88 21.84
CA SER A 81 3.05 13.52 21.94
C SER A 81 4.13 12.45 21.93
N SER A 82 4.39 11.83 23.09
CA SER A 82 5.38 10.77 23.21
C SER A 82 5.11 9.57 22.30
N LEU A 83 3.84 9.24 22.01
CA LEU A 83 3.49 8.20 21.03
C LEU A 83 4.19 8.48 19.69
N PHE A 84 4.16 9.73 19.24
CA PHE A 84 4.74 10.16 17.98
C PHE A 84 6.27 10.28 18.08
N THR A 85 6.78 11.07 19.02
CA THR A 85 8.22 11.39 19.08
C THR A 85 9.08 10.23 19.55
N ASP A 86 8.65 9.56 20.62
CA ASP A 86 9.51 8.64 21.37
C ASP A 86 9.39 7.20 20.86
N TYR A 87 8.28 6.88 20.20
CA TYR A 87 8.00 5.53 19.70
C TYR A 87 7.88 5.46 18.17
N MET A 88 7.18 6.37 17.49
CA MET A 88 7.00 6.26 16.02
C MET A 88 8.13 6.89 15.19
N THR A 89 8.80 7.92 15.68
CA THR A 89 9.85 8.64 14.94
C THR A 89 11.25 8.56 15.58
N THR A 90 11.45 7.67 16.53
CA THR A 90 12.73 7.51 17.23
C THR A 90 13.77 6.75 16.38
N ASP A 91 15.04 7.08 16.57
CA ASP A 91 16.17 6.34 15.99
C ASP A 91 16.63 5.16 16.86
N ASP A 92 16.09 5.01 18.07
CA ASP A 92 16.40 3.91 18.97
C ASP A 92 15.61 2.65 18.59
N ASP A 93 16.32 1.63 18.07
CA ASP A 93 15.74 0.37 17.61
C ASP A 93 14.95 -0.38 18.70
N ASP A 94 15.28 -0.19 19.99
CA ASP A 94 14.58 -0.84 21.11
C ASP A 94 13.28 -0.13 21.49
N MET A 95 13.16 1.16 21.16
CA MET A 95 11.99 2.00 21.44
C MET A 95 11.07 2.16 20.23
N LEU A 96 11.59 1.97 19.02
CA LEU A 96 10.84 2.14 17.79
C LEU A 96 9.64 1.18 17.72
N MET A 97 8.45 1.77 17.62
CA MET A 97 7.19 1.06 17.41
C MET A 97 6.53 1.51 16.09
N PRO A 98 6.16 0.56 15.21
CA PRO A 98 6.39 -0.88 15.35
C PRO A 98 7.88 -1.24 15.20
N PRO A 99 8.33 -2.37 15.78
CA PRO A 99 9.71 -2.81 15.61
C PRO A 99 10.03 -3.12 14.15
N ARG A 100 11.29 -2.93 13.73
CA ARG A 100 11.74 -3.22 12.34
C ARG A 100 11.45 -4.66 11.87
N GLY A 101 11.39 -5.61 12.81
CA GLY A 101 11.07 -7.00 12.51
C GLY A 101 9.57 -7.32 12.38
N HIS A 102 8.70 -6.36 12.73
CA HIS A 102 7.25 -6.54 12.87
C HIS A 102 6.51 -5.32 12.30
N GLY A 103 6.81 -4.95 11.05
CA GLY A 103 6.01 -3.97 10.29
C GLY A 103 6.45 -2.51 10.37
N GLY A 104 7.44 -2.16 11.20
CA GLY A 104 7.94 -0.78 11.29
C GLY A 104 9.29 -0.53 10.61
N PRO A 105 9.78 0.72 10.60
CA PRO A 105 9.05 1.95 10.96
C PRO A 105 7.88 2.19 10.01
N LEU A 106 6.91 3.01 10.43
CA LEU A 106 5.84 3.47 9.56
C LEU A 106 6.39 4.24 8.35
N SER A 107 5.67 4.22 7.24
CA SER A 107 6.04 5.03 6.08
C SER A 107 5.89 6.52 6.36
N ALA A 108 6.62 7.36 5.62
CA ALA A 108 6.52 8.81 5.75
C ALA A 108 5.08 9.34 5.57
N GLY A 109 4.26 8.69 4.73
CA GLY A 109 2.86 9.05 4.53
C GLY A 109 1.98 8.71 5.74
N GLU A 110 2.20 7.54 6.34
CA GLU A 110 1.48 7.13 7.56
C GLU A 110 1.87 8.00 8.75
N LEU A 111 3.16 8.30 8.92
CA LEU A 111 3.64 9.25 9.94
C LEU A 111 3.04 10.65 9.73
N ALA A 112 2.97 11.13 8.49
CA ALA A 112 2.37 12.43 8.20
C ALA A 112 0.86 12.45 8.52
N LEU A 113 0.13 11.36 8.26
CA LEU A 113 -1.28 11.25 8.63
C LEU A 113 -1.48 11.24 10.15
N VAL A 114 -0.69 10.44 10.87
CA VAL A 114 -0.77 10.38 12.35
C VAL A 114 -0.40 11.73 12.97
N ARG A 115 0.67 12.37 12.48
CA ARG A 115 1.05 13.73 12.89
C ARG A 115 -0.10 14.70 12.69
N LEU A 116 -0.63 14.76 11.47
CA LEU A 116 -1.69 15.71 11.12
C LEU A 116 -2.97 15.45 11.92
N TRP A 117 -3.30 14.19 12.18
CA TRP A 117 -4.42 13.84 13.05
C TRP A 117 -4.22 14.37 14.47
N ILE A 118 -3.03 14.21 15.06
CA ILE A 118 -2.72 14.75 16.39
C ILE A 118 -2.79 16.27 16.38
N ASP A 119 -2.15 16.92 15.42
CA ASP A 119 -2.14 18.38 15.24
C ASP A 119 -3.56 18.94 15.00
N GLU A 120 -4.47 18.15 14.40
CA GLU A 120 -5.91 18.48 14.24
C GLU A 120 -6.76 18.21 15.50
N GLY A 121 -6.12 17.92 16.63
CA GLY A 121 -6.76 17.70 17.94
C GLY A 121 -7.01 16.23 18.27
N ALA A 122 -6.33 15.30 17.59
CA ALA A 122 -6.40 13.85 17.82
C ALA A 122 -7.84 13.32 17.91
N ASN A 123 -8.73 13.83 17.05
CA ASN A 123 -10.17 13.55 17.15
C ASN A 123 -10.45 12.04 16.99
N TRP A 124 -11.00 11.44 18.03
CA TRP A 124 -11.39 10.03 18.08
C TRP A 124 -12.91 9.94 18.28
N PRO A 125 -13.69 9.47 17.29
CA PRO A 125 -15.14 9.36 17.43
C PRO A 125 -15.54 8.38 18.54
N GLU A 126 -16.52 8.73 19.38
CA GLU A 126 -16.97 7.90 20.51
C GLU A 126 -17.44 6.48 20.10
N ASP A 127 -17.88 6.32 18.85
CA ASP A 127 -18.36 5.07 18.26
C ASP A 127 -17.28 4.31 17.47
N ALA A 128 -16.08 4.87 17.31
CA ALA A 128 -14.98 4.26 16.57
C ALA A 128 -14.27 3.21 17.43
N MET A 129 -14.44 1.93 17.08
CA MET A 129 -13.69 0.83 17.68
C MET A 129 -12.61 0.30 16.73
N LEU A 130 -11.42 0.04 17.25
CA LEU A 130 -10.31 -0.51 16.48
C LEU A 130 -10.39 -2.02 16.28
N ASP A 131 -11.12 -2.73 17.14
CA ASP A 131 -11.30 -4.19 17.12
C ASP A 131 -12.26 -4.70 16.04
N GLY A 132 -12.82 -3.80 15.22
CA GLY A 132 -13.77 -4.13 14.16
C GLY A 132 -15.20 -4.44 14.64
N ALA A 133 -15.53 -4.20 15.92
CA ALA A 133 -16.86 -4.49 16.47
C ALA A 133 -17.82 -3.29 16.55
N GLY A 134 -17.36 -2.06 16.31
CA GLY A 134 -18.17 -0.84 16.42
C GLY A 134 -17.91 0.14 15.28
N ALA A 135 -18.98 0.48 14.56
CA ALA A 135 -19.07 1.17 13.28
C ALA A 135 -18.58 0.34 12.06
N PRO A 136 -19.49 -0.03 11.12
CA PRO A 136 -19.03 -0.53 9.84
C PRO A 136 -18.23 0.61 9.23
N LEU A 137 -16.98 0.33 8.88
CA LEU A 137 -16.29 1.09 7.84
C LEU A 137 -17.31 1.33 6.72
N PRO A 138 -17.28 2.45 5.98
CA PRO A 138 -17.88 2.45 4.66
C PRO A 138 -17.17 1.33 3.93
N THR A 139 -17.83 0.16 3.91
CA THR A 139 -17.29 -1.06 3.38
C THR A 139 -16.99 -0.70 1.94
N VAL A 140 -15.71 -0.65 1.58
CA VAL A 140 -15.37 -1.08 0.24
C VAL A 140 -15.85 -2.51 0.25
N GLU A 141 -17.10 -2.74 -0.19
CA GLU A 141 -17.88 -3.98 -0.02
C GLU A 141 -16.93 -5.14 0.27
N GLU A 142 -16.67 -5.41 1.55
CA GLU A 142 -15.94 -6.62 1.91
C GLU A 142 -16.96 -7.69 1.65
N MET A 143 -16.96 -8.17 0.41
CA MET A 143 -17.73 -9.32 0.00
C MET A 143 -17.38 -10.41 0.99
N SER A 144 -18.34 -10.74 1.86
CA SER A 144 -18.21 -11.91 2.72
C SER A 144 -17.78 -13.07 1.83
N VAL A 145 -16.80 -13.86 2.26
CA VAL A 145 -16.29 -15.00 1.46
C VAL A 145 -17.43 -15.96 1.10
N GLU A 146 -18.52 -15.92 1.88
CA GLU A 146 -19.77 -16.66 1.72
C GLU A 146 -20.61 -16.17 0.53
N ASP A 147 -20.56 -14.88 0.19
CA ASP A 147 -21.26 -14.28 -0.96
C ASP A 147 -20.44 -14.31 -2.26
N MET A 148 -19.13 -14.60 -2.18
CA MET A 148 -18.27 -14.73 -3.35
C MET A 148 -18.59 -15.99 -4.16
N GLY A 149 -19.12 -15.81 -5.37
CA GLY A 149 -19.24 -16.90 -6.34
C GLY A 149 -17.90 -17.62 -6.58
N LEU A 150 -17.93 -18.93 -6.89
CA LEU A 150 -16.73 -19.77 -7.05
C LEU A 150 -15.67 -19.14 -7.96
N VAL A 151 -16.09 -18.46 -9.03
CA VAL A 151 -15.20 -17.77 -9.97
C VAL A 151 -14.43 -16.64 -9.31
N ALA A 152 -15.09 -15.82 -8.47
CA ALA A 152 -14.46 -14.72 -7.76
C ALA A 152 -13.45 -15.26 -6.73
N ARG A 153 -13.81 -16.32 -6.00
CA ARG A 153 -12.91 -16.99 -5.04
C ARG A 153 -11.66 -17.55 -5.71
N VAL A 154 -11.82 -18.23 -6.84
CA VAL A 154 -10.69 -18.76 -7.62
C VAL A 154 -9.84 -17.62 -8.19
N TRP A 155 -10.48 -16.54 -8.66
CA TRP A 155 -9.79 -15.36 -9.18
C TRP A 155 -8.93 -14.70 -8.11
N SER A 156 -9.45 -14.44 -6.91
CA SER A 156 -8.68 -13.85 -5.80
C SER A 156 -7.59 -14.81 -5.30
N PHE A 157 -7.90 -16.09 -5.11
CA PHE A 157 -6.94 -17.10 -4.64
C PHE A 157 -5.68 -17.19 -5.52
N GLN A 158 -5.83 -17.18 -6.84
CA GLN A 158 -4.65 -17.27 -7.72
C GLN A 158 -3.71 -16.05 -7.61
N GLY A 159 -4.19 -14.90 -7.14
CA GLY A 159 -3.39 -13.69 -6.98
C GLY A 159 -2.22 -13.89 -6.02
N PHE A 160 -2.43 -14.68 -4.96
CA PHE A 160 -1.39 -15.06 -3.99
C PHE A 160 -0.23 -15.87 -4.59
N LEU A 161 -0.43 -16.47 -5.77
CA LEU A 161 0.62 -17.18 -6.49
C LEU A 161 1.46 -16.25 -7.39
N HIS A 162 1.19 -14.94 -7.42
CA HIS A 162 1.95 -13.99 -8.21
C HIS A 162 3.47 -14.03 -7.90
N PRO A 163 3.93 -13.94 -6.63
CA PRO A 163 5.37 -14.03 -6.33
C PRO A 163 5.99 -15.36 -6.78
N ALA A 164 5.26 -16.47 -6.68
CA ALA A 164 5.76 -17.76 -7.15
C ALA A 164 5.88 -17.81 -8.69
N THR A 165 4.87 -17.29 -9.39
CA THR A 165 4.80 -17.39 -10.85
C THR A 165 5.75 -16.44 -11.58
N VAL A 166 6.15 -15.31 -11.00
CA VAL A 166 7.13 -14.40 -11.63
C VAL A 166 8.52 -15.03 -11.83
N HIS A 167 8.89 -16.04 -11.04
CA HIS A 167 10.19 -16.71 -11.17
C HIS A 167 10.37 -17.40 -12.52
N PHE A 168 9.30 -17.94 -13.11
CA PHE A 168 9.34 -18.63 -14.39
C PHE A 168 9.70 -17.73 -15.58
N PRO A 169 8.97 -16.62 -15.86
CA PRO A 169 9.31 -15.73 -16.95
C PRO A 169 10.68 -15.08 -16.73
N ILE A 170 11.03 -14.72 -15.49
CA ILE A 170 12.36 -14.15 -15.18
C ILE A 170 13.46 -15.14 -15.58
N ALA A 171 13.40 -16.36 -15.05
CA ALA A 171 14.40 -17.39 -15.34
C ALA A 171 14.49 -17.70 -16.84
N MET A 172 13.35 -17.90 -17.50
CA MET A 172 13.33 -18.27 -18.91
C MET A 172 13.86 -17.15 -19.81
N LEU A 173 13.44 -15.91 -19.61
CA LEU A 173 13.87 -14.79 -20.48
C LEU A 173 15.35 -14.46 -20.27
N VAL A 174 15.84 -14.49 -19.04
CA VAL A 174 17.26 -14.24 -18.72
C VAL A 174 18.15 -15.37 -19.24
N VAL A 175 17.78 -16.64 -19.01
CA VAL A 175 18.53 -17.79 -19.55
C VAL A 175 18.50 -17.78 -21.09
N GLY A 176 17.36 -17.46 -21.69
CA GLY A 176 17.25 -17.33 -23.14
C GLY A 176 18.21 -16.29 -23.70
N ALA A 177 18.27 -15.10 -23.08
CA ALA A 177 19.21 -14.04 -23.43
C ALA A 177 20.67 -14.46 -23.27
N LEU A 178 21.01 -15.16 -22.18
CA LEU A 178 22.34 -15.74 -21.97
C LEU A 178 22.73 -16.66 -23.14
N PHE A 179 21.84 -17.55 -23.58
CA PHE A 179 22.12 -18.45 -24.70
C PHE A 179 22.19 -17.74 -26.06
N VAL A 180 21.57 -16.56 -26.23
CA VAL A 180 21.80 -15.71 -27.41
C VAL A 180 23.25 -15.22 -27.43
N VAL A 181 23.76 -14.73 -26.29
CA VAL A 181 25.14 -14.24 -26.16
C VAL A 181 26.14 -15.39 -26.34
N LEU A 182 25.92 -16.52 -25.66
CA LEU A 182 26.76 -17.73 -25.84
C LEU A 182 26.73 -18.24 -27.28
N GLY A 183 25.61 -18.05 -27.98
CA GLY A 183 25.44 -18.33 -29.39
C GLY A 183 26.44 -17.65 -30.32
N TRP A 184 27.03 -16.52 -29.91
CA TRP A 184 28.08 -15.85 -30.68
C TRP A 184 29.38 -16.65 -30.72
N LYS A 185 29.72 -17.35 -29.63
CA LYS A 185 30.91 -18.22 -29.57
C LYS A 185 30.58 -19.66 -29.98
N TRP A 186 29.36 -20.12 -29.68
CA TRP A 186 28.90 -21.48 -29.95
C TRP A 186 27.57 -21.46 -30.72
N PRO A 187 27.60 -21.39 -32.07
CA PRO A 187 26.40 -21.28 -32.89
C PRO A 187 25.37 -22.40 -32.68
N ALA A 188 25.82 -23.59 -32.27
CA ALA A 188 24.98 -24.75 -31.99
C ALA A 188 23.91 -24.49 -30.92
N VAL A 189 24.22 -23.68 -29.90
CA VAL A 189 23.29 -23.40 -28.79
C VAL A 189 22.49 -22.10 -28.99
N GLY A 190 22.89 -21.26 -29.95
CA GLY A 190 22.41 -19.89 -30.09
C GLY A 190 21.02 -19.70 -30.70
N THR A 191 20.28 -20.76 -31.01
CA THR A 191 18.97 -20.64 -31.69
C THR A 191 17.87 -21.45 -31.01
N GLN A 192 18.03 -22.77 -30.82
CA GLN A 192 16.95 -23.61 -30.28
C GLN A 192 16.65 -23.33 -28.81
N ILE A 193 17.70 -23.17 -27.98
CA ILE A 193 17.53 -22.91 -26.55
C ILE A 193 16.91 -21.51 -26.31
N PRO A 194 17.44 -20.40 -26.89
CA PRO A 194 16.82 -19.08 -26.74
C PRO A 194 15.37 -19.02 -27.21
N LEU A 195 15.05 -19.72 -28.30
CA LEU A 195 13.70 -19.80 -28.83
C LEU A 195 12.75 -20.46 -27.83
N ALA A 196 13.09 -21.63 -27.29
CA ALA A 196 12.25 -22.32 -26.31
C ALA A 196 12.04 -21.46 -25.06
N CYS A 197 13.12 -20.87 -24.55
CA CYS A 197 13.09 -19.93 -23.43
C CYS A 197 12.17 -18.73 -23.69
N LEU A 198 12.24 -18.10 -24.87
CA LEU A 198 11.37 -16.96 -25.21
C LEU A 198 9.89 -17.36 -25.27
N LEU A 199 9.57 -18.51 -25.87
CA LEU A 199 8.19 -18.97 -25.98
C LEU A 199 7.58 -19.32 -24.62
N ILE A 200 8.29 -20.10 -23.81
CA ILE A 200 7.84 -20.46 -22.45
C ILE A 200 7.79 -19.20 -21.58
N GLY A 201 8.81 -18.35 -21.66
CA GLY A 201 8.88 -17.07 -20.97
C GLY A 201 7.67 -16.18 -21.25
N ALA A 202 7.31 -15.98 -22.52
CA ALA A 202 6.17 -15.16 -22.92
C ALA A 202 4.83 -15.71 -22.41
N VAL A 203 4.62 -17.03 -22.46
CA VAL A 203 3.40 -17.64 -21.91
C VAL A 203 3.35 -17.47 -20.40
N SER A 204 4.45 -17.74 -19.71
CA SER A 204 4.51 -17.60 -18.25
C SER A 204 4.40 -16.14 -17.77
N SER A 205 4.85 -15.16 -18.55
CA SER A 205 4.72 -13.73 -18.21
C SER A 205 3.27 -13.27 -18.29
N ILE A 206 2.48 -13.77 -19.26
CA ILE A 206 1.04 -13.51 -19.33
C ILE A 206 0.35 -14.00 -18.04
N VAL A 207 0.66 -15.23 -17.62
CA VAL A 207 0.11 -15.81 -16.38
C VAL A 207 0.49 -14.98 -15.16
N ALA A 208 1.78 -14.61 -15.04
CA ALA A 208 2.26 -13.79 -13.92
C ALA A 208 1.60 -12.40 -13.88
N THR A 209 1.42 -11.73 -15.03
CA THR A 209 0.71 -10.43 -15.11
C THR A 209 -0.76 -10.56 -14.73
N MET A 210 -1.45 -11.63 -15.17
CA MET A 210 -2.84 -11.88 -14.78
C MET A 210 -3.00 -12.08 -13.28
N MET A 211 -2.13 -12.89 -12.66
CA MET A 211 -2.13 -13.10 -11.21
C MET A 211 -1.80 -11.82 -10.44
N GLY A 212 -0.85 -11.00 -10.94
CA GLY A 212 -0.52 -9.71 -10.33
C GLY A 212 -1.70 -8.74 -10.34
N TRP A 213 -2.49 -8.73 -11.42
CA TRP A 213 -3.69 -7.91 -11.50
C TRP A 213 -4.78 -8.36 -10.52
N SER A 214 -4.94 -9.67 -10.35
CA SER A 214 -5.83 -10.24 -9.33
C SER A 214 -5.39 -9.80 -7.93
N PHE A 215 -4.10 -9.92 -7.60
CA PHE A 215 -3.56 -9.55 -6.29
C PHE A 215 -3.69 -8.05 -5.97
N SER A 216 -3.65 -7.19 -6.98
CA SER A 216 -3.77 -5.73 -6.79
C SER A 216 -5.12 -5.27 -6.24
N VAL A 217 -6.17 -6.09 -6.39
CA VAL A 217 -7.52 -5.78 -5.87
C VAL A 217 -7.57 -6.01 -4.36
N GLU A 218 -6.94 -7.08 -3.88
CA GLU A 218 -6.90 -7.44 -2.46
C GLU A 218 -6.17 -6.39 -1.61
N LYS A 219 -5.11 -5.81 -2.15
CA LYS A 219 -4.30 -4.80 -1.46
C LYS A 219 -4.88 -3.37 -1.54
N GLY A 220 -6.14 -3.20 -1.94
CA GLY A 220 -6.80 -1.88 -2.01
C GLY A 220 -6.30 -0.96 -3.13
N TYR A 221 -5.35 -1.41 -3.97
CA TYR A 221 -4.84 -0.67 -5.14
C TYR A 221 -5.74 -0.82 -6.39
N GLY A 222 -6.94 -1.37 -6.21
CA GLY A 222 -7.79 -1.99 -7.23
C GLY A 222 -8.76 -1.07 -7.98
N SER A 223 -8.39 0.16 -8.33
CA SER A 223 -9.24 0.98 -9.22
C SER A 223 -8.63 1.13 -10.61
N TRP A 224 -9.34 0.63 -11.63
CA TRP A 224 -9.03 0.83 -13.06
C TRP A 224 -8.98 2.32 -13.47
N ASN A 225 -9.55 3.20 -12.65
CA ASN A 225 -9.68 4.63 -12.92
C ASN A 225 -8.76 5.50 -12.04
N ARG A 226 -7.94 4.90 -11.17
CA ARG A 226 -7.00 5.64 -10.31
C ARG A 226 -5.59 5.58 -10.91
N PHE A 227 -5.21 6.64 -11.61
CA PHE A 227 -3.85 6.87 -12.08
C PHE A 227 -3.09 7.63 -11.00
N ASP A 228 -2.43 6.88 -10.12
CA ASP A 228 -1.53 7.44 -9.12
C ASP A 228 -0.10 7.29 -9.65
N PHE A 229 0.43 8.35 -10.26
CA PHE A 229 1.76 8.33 -10.89
C PHE A 229 2.90 8.32 -9.87
N ASP A 230 2.61 8.67 -8.62
CA ASP A 230 3.56 8.76 -7.52
C ASP A 230 3.67 7.45 -6.74
N ALA A 231 2.67 6.56 -6.86
CA ALA A 231 2.70 5.25 -6.26
C ALA A 231 3.74 4.33 -6.94
N GLU A 232 4.71 3.81 -6.19
CA GLU A 232 5.74 2.88 -6.70
C GLU A 232 5.13 1.64 -7.38
N ILE A 233 3.96 1.20 -6.90
CA ILE A 233 3.20 0.09 -7.48
C ILE A 233 2.70 0.40 -8.91
N PHE A 234 2.45 1.66 -9.25
CA PHE A 234 2.02 2.06 -10.61
C PHE A 234 3.11 1.73 -11.63
N TRP A 235 4.34 2.13 -11.34
CA TRP A 235 5.47 1.90 -12.24
C TRP A 235 5.80 0.42 -12.39
N HIS A 236 5.72 -0.35 -11.30
CA HIS A 236 5.91 -1.81 -11.34
C HIS A 236 4.84 -2.51 -12.20
N ARG A 237 3.57 -2.12 -12.07
CA ARG A 237 2.45 -2.71 -12.85
C ARG A 237 2.64 -2.48 -14.34
N TRP A 238 2.88 -1.24 -14.74
CA TRP A 238 2.99 -0.89 -16.16
C TRP A 238 4.28 -1.40 -16.79
N SER A 239 5.40 -1.39 -16.07
CA SER A 239 6.65 -1.95 -16.56
C SER A 239 6.53 -3.47 -16.79
N ALA A 240 5.83 -4.19 -15.92
CA ALA A 240 5.51 -5.61 -16.10
C ALA A 240 4.62 -5.88 -17.33
N VAL A 241 3.61 -5.04 -17.58
CA VAL A 241 2.76 -5.14 -18.79
C VAL A 241 3.59 -4.92 -20.06
N ILE A 242 4.48 -3.93 -20.06
CA ILE A 242 5.40 -3.67 -21.19
C ILE A 242 6.28 -4.88 -21.47
N VAL A 243 6.82 -5.53 -20.44
CA VAL A 243 7.60 -6.78 -20.57
C VAL A 243 6.76 -7.87 -21.22
N THR A 244 5.54 -8.12 -20.72
CA THR A 244 4.65 -9.17 -21.24
C THR A 244 4.26 -8.94 -22.70
N VAL A 245 3.91 -7.70 -23.07
CA VAL A 245 3.58 -7.34 -24.46
C VAL A 245 4.82 -7.52 -25.36
N SER A 246 5.97 -7.03 -24.93
CA SER A 246 7.22 -7.11 -25.70
C SER A 246 7.67 -8.56 -25.90
N ALA A 247 7.63 -9.38 -24.85
CA ALA A 247 7.94 -10.80 -24.90
C ALA A 247 7.01 -11.54 -25.87
N THR A 248 5.71 -11.24 -25.84
CA THR A 248 4.72 -11.83 -26.75
C THR A 248 4.97 -11.43 -28.20
N VAL A 249 5.26 -10.16 -28.47
CA VAL A 249 5.58 -9.67 -29.83
C VAL A 249 6.83 -10.38 -30.38
N PHE A 250 7.90 -10.46 -29.59
CA PHE A 250 9.11 -11.15 -30.05
C PHE A 250 8.93 -12.67 -30.17
N ALA A 251 8.10 -13.29 -29.32
CA ALA A 251 7.71 -14.69 -29.47
C ALA A 251 6.95 -14.92 -30.79
N VAL A 252 6.03 -14.04 -31.18
CA VAL A 252 5.35 -14.10 -32.48
C VAL A 252 6.33 -13.95 -33.64
N ILE A 253 7.26 -12.97 -33.57
CA ILE A 253 8.32 -12.80 -34.59
C ILE A 253 9.20 -14.05 -34.68
N ALA A 254 9.51 -14.70 -33.56
CA ALA A 254 10.27 -15.94 -33.51
C ALA A 254 9.50 -17.10 -34.18
N LEU A 255 8.19 -17.22 -33.94
CA LEU A 255 7.34 -18.19 -34.64
C LEU A 255 7.24 -17.91 -36.15
N MET A 256 7.17 -16.64 -36.55
CA MET A 256 7.22 -16.24 -37.96
C MET A 256 8.56 -16.61 -38.61
N SER A 257 9.67 -16.49 -37.88
CA SER A 257 11.01 -16.89 -38.32
C SER A 257 11.11 -18.40 -38.59
N LEU A 258 10.36 -19.24 -37.85
CA LEU A 258 10.28 -20.67 -38.12
C LEU A 258 9.48 -21.00 -39.38
N ARG A 259 8.39 -20.26 -39.64
CA ARG A 259 7.55 -20.47 -40.83
C ARG A 259 8.21 -19.97 -42.11
N ASN A 260 8.82 -18.78 -42.04
CA ASN A 260 9.50 -18.13 -43.15
C ASN A 260 10.95 -17.80 -42.73
N PRO A 261 11.90 -18.74 -42.92
CA PRO A 261 13.28 -18.57 -42.50
C PRO A 261 13.89 -17.35 -43.18
N SER A 262 14.10 -16.28 -42.40
CA SER A 262 14.80 -15.09 -42.85
C SER A 262 15.82 -14.66 -41.80
N PRO A 263 17.06 -14.31 -42.21
CA PRO A 263 18.10 -13.88 -41.28
C PRO A 263 17.69 -12.64 -40.47
N ARG A 264 16.90 -11.75 -41.08
CA ARG A 264 16.40 -10.52 -40.43
C ARG A 264 15.47 -10.84 -39.26
N LEU A 265 14.44 -11.67 -39.46
CA LEU A 265 13.52 -12.04 -38.38
C LEU A 265 14.28 -12.74 -37.25
N THR A 266 15.25 -13.61 -37.59
CA THR A 266 16.08 -14.30 -36.60
C THR A 266 16.87 -13.34 -35.74
N SER A 267 17.52 -12.34 -36.34
CA SER A 267 18.23 -11.31 -35.58
C SER A 267 17.28 -10.44 -34.76
N THR A 268 16.10 -10.09 -35.30
CA THR A 268 15.12 -9.23 -34.63
C THR A 268 14.62 -9.84 -33.32
N TRP A 269 14.17 -11.11 -33.31
CA TRP A 269 13.68 -11.70 -32.06
C TRP A 269 14.80 -11.99 -31.06
N LYS A 270 16.03 -12.26 -31.52
CA LYS A 270 17.19 -12.43 -30.63
C LYS A 270 17.59 -11.13 -29.94
N ILE A 271 17.68 -10.03 -30.68
CA ILE A 271 17.91 -8.70 -30.11
C ILE A 271 16.75 -8.32 -29.18
N GLY A 272 15.52 -8.59 -29.60
CA GLY A 272 14.33 -8.41 -28.78
C GLY A 272 14.39 -9.15 -27.45
N LEU A 273 14.84 -10.41 -27.45
CA LEU A 273 15.02 -11.21 -26.23
C LEU A 273 16.07 -10.59 -25.29
N LEU A 274 17.18 -10.06 -25.81
CA LEU A 274 18.16 -9.34 -24.99
C LEU A 274 17.55 -8.09 -24.34
N LEU A 275 16.76 -7.32 -25.10
CA LEU A 275 16.07 -6.13 -24.59
C LEU A 275 15.05 -6.49 -23.51
N VAL A 276 14.22 -7.52 -23.77
CA VAL A 276 13.23 -8.02 -22.80
C VAL A 276 13.90 -8.51 -21.52
N ALA A 277 15.02 -9.23 -21.61
CA ALA A 277 15.76 -9.67 -20.42
C ALA A 277 16.31 -8.49 -19.60
N GLY A 278 16.77 -7.42 -20.26
CA GLY A 278 17.16 -6.18 -19.58
C GLY A 278 15.99 -5.51 -18.87
N LEU A 279 14.84 -5.41 -19.54
CA LEU A 279 13.61 -4.87 -18.95
C LEU A 279 13.15 -5.70 -17.74
N VAL A 280 13.14 -7.02 -17.85
CA VAL A 280 12.82 -7.94 -16.74
C VAL A 280 13.71 -7.68 -15.52
N GLY A 281 15.01 -7.42 -15.73
CA GLY A 281 15.91 -7.05 -14.65
C GLY A 281 15.50 -5.76 -13.95
N ALA A 282 15.10 -4.73 -14.71
CA ALA A 282 14.61 -3.47 -14.18
C ALA A 282 13.28 -3.63 -13.41
N VAL A 283 12.33 -4.42 -13.94
CA VAL A 283 11.06 -4.71 -13.24
C VAL A 283 11.29 -5.53 -11.97
N GLY A 284 12.22 -6.50 -12.02
CA GLY A 284 12.61 -7.29 -10.85
C GLY A 284 13.27 -6.45 -9.76
N HIS A 285 14.06 -5.45 -10.14
CA HIS A 285 14.61 -4.46 -9.22
C HIS A 285 13.48 -3.67 -8.53
N GLN A 286 12.54 -3.12 -9.29
CA GLN A 286 11.36 -2.43 -8.75
C GLN A 286 10.54 -3.32 -7.81
N GLY A 287 10.33 -4.59 -8.18
CA GLY A 287 9.61 -5.55 -7.32
C GLY A 287 10.34 -5.85 -6.01
N GLY A 288 11.68 -5.83 -6.02
CA GLY A 288 12.48 -5.96 -4.81
C GLY A 288 12.35 -4.73 -3.90
N GLU A 289 12.36 -3.52 -4.44
CA GLU A 289 12.17 -2.30 -3.65
C GLU A 289 10.77 -2.22 -3.03
N LEU A 290 9.73 -2.68 -3.73
CA LEU A 290 8.38 -2.82 -3.16
C LEU A 290 8.31 -3.79 -1.97
N THR A 291 9.22 -4.76 -1.90
CA THR A 291 9.22 -5.79 -0.84
C THR A 291 10.15 -5.44 0.31
N TYR A 292 11.31 -4.84 0.02
CA TYR A 292 12.39 -4.60 0.98
C TYR A 292 12.66 -3.12 1.27
N GLY A 293 11.88 -2.21 0.69
CA GLY A 293 12.01 -0.77 0.83
C GLY A 293 12.95 -0.11 -0.19
N LYS A 294 12.80 1.21 -0.34
CA LYS A 294 13.67 2.06 -1.14
C LYS A 294 15.12 1.97 -0.66
N GLY A 295 16.07 1.98 -1.59
CA GLY A 295 17.50 1.98 -1.26
C GLY A 295 18.11 0.60 -0.95
N PHE A 296 17.33 -0.49 -1.04
CA PHE A 296 17.80 -1.86 -0.81
C PHE A 296 19.04 -2.23 -1.66
N TYR A 297 18.98 -1.96 -2.97
CA TYR A 297 20.08 -2.28 -3.89
C TYR A 297 21.24 -1.26 -3.84
N PRO A 298 20.99 0.07 -3.78
CA PRO A 298 22.05 1.04 -3.48
C PRO A 298 22.89 0.67 -2.26
N LYS A 299 22.24 0.18 -1.19
CA LYS A 299 22.93 -0.35 0.01
C LYS A 299 23.78 -1.59 -0.28
N ALA A 300 23.30 -2.51 -1.11
CA ALA A 300 24.12 -3.66 -1.52
C ALA A 300 25.36 -3.21 -2.34
N PHE A 301 25.20 -2.23 -3.22
CA PHE A 301 26.32 -1.69 -4.01
C PHE A 301 27.31 -0.86 -3.20
N SER A 302 26.85 -0.10 -2.20
CA SER A 302 27.75 0.64 -1.30
C SER A 302 28.62 -0.31 -0.48
N ILE A 303 28.03 -1.41 0.04
CA ILE A 303 28.77 -2.51 0.70
C ILE A 303 29.81 -3.11 -0.26
N LEU A 304 29.39 -3.46 -1.48
CA LEU A 304 30.28 -4.08 -2.48
C LEU A 304 31.44 -3.16 -2.89
N LEU A 305 31.19 -1.86 -3.01
CA LEU A 305 32.16 -0.87 -3.46
C LEU A 305 32.93 -0.21 -2.31
N GLY A 306 32.63 -0.55 -1.06
CA GLY A 306 33.25 0.06 0.13
C GLY A 306 32.99 1.55 0.26
N LYS A 307 31.86 2.04 -0.27
CA LYS A 307 31.46 3.45 -0.16
C LYS A 307 30.57 3.64 1.07
N PRO A 308 30.69 4.77 1.80
CA PRO A 308 29.71 5.11 2.82
C PRO A 308 28.32 5.18 2.17
N LEU A 309 27.29 4.74 2.90
CA LEU A 309 25.91 4.98 2.52
C LEU A 309 25.73 6.50 2.52
N GLU A 310 25.42 7.08 1.36
CA GLU A 310 24.75 8.37 1.34
C GLU A 310 23.41 8.10 2.06
N SER A 311 23.30 8.56 3.31
CA SER A 311 22.00 8.83 3.90
C SER A 311 21.28 9.71 2.89
N ASP A 312 20.07 9.33 2.47
CA ASP A 312 19.18 10.31 1.87
C ASP A 312 19.20 11.51 2.83
N GLU A 313 19.79 12.62 2.38
CA GLU A 313 19.42 13.94 2.85
C GLU A 313 17.93 14.06 2.52
N THR A 314 17.10 13.41 3.35
CA THR A 314 15.76 13.89 3.58
C THR A 314 16.00 15.33 3.96
N GLU A 315 15.50 16.24 3.13
CA GLU A 315 15.43 17.66 3.42
C GLU A 315 15.19 17.79 4.92
N LEU A 316 16.26 18.16 5.63
CA LEU A 316 16.12 18.87 6.87
C LEU A 316 15.30 20.06 6.43
N ILE A 317 13.99 20.00 6.67
CA ILE A 317 13.16 21.18 6.70
C ILE A 317 13.88 22.03 7.72
N ASP A 318 14.65 22.99 7.23
CA ASP A 318 15.21 24.07 8.00
C ASP A 318 13.96 24.81 8.46
N VAL A 319 13.41 24.36 9.59
CA VAL A 319 12.38 25.11 10.32
C VAL A 319 13.15 26.31 10.82
N GLU A 320 13.26 27.31 9.95
CA GLU A 320 13.78 28.62 10.27
C GLU A 320 13.00 29.03 11.51
N ALA A 321 13.70 29.07 12.65
CA ALA A 321 13.11 29.36 13.93
C ALA A 321 12.40 30.71 13.80
N VAL A 322 11.07 30.67 13.76
CA VAL A 322 10.27 31.87 13.90
C VAL A 322 10.47 32.30 15.35
N GLU A 323 11.43 33.21 15.56
CA GLU A 323 11.51 33.99 16.79
C GLU A 323 10.20 34.78 16.89
N ILE A 324 9.27 34.25 17.70
CA ILE A 324 8.07 34.98 18.09
C ILE A 324 8.54 36.09 19.04
N GLU A 325 8.54 37.33 18.57
CA GLU A 325 8.73 38.48 19.46
C GLU A 325 7.55 38.55 20.45
N GLU A 326 7.86 38.82 21.72
CA GLU A 326 6.95 38.90 22.88
C GLU A 326 5.79 39.93 22.73
N SER A 327 5.63 40.60 21.58
CA SER A 327 4.64 41.65 21.37
C SER A 327 3.25 41.18 20.94
N ASP A 328 3.05 39.90 20.60
CA ASP A 328 1.77 39.41 20.06
C ASP A 328 0.87 38.73 21.13
N ILE A 329 1.23 38.78 22.41
CA ILE A 329 0.50 38.14 23.53
C ILE A 329 -0.32 39.16 24.37
N GLU A 330 -0.77 40.28 23.79
CA GLU A 330 -1.62 41.25 24.52
C GLU A 330 -3.04 41.44 23.96
N GLU A 331 -3.51 40.62 23.01
CA GLU A 331 -4.87 40.79 22.44
C GLU A 331 -5.79 39.56 22.59
N VAL A 332 -5.69 38.83 23.71
CA VAL A 332 -6.63 37.73 24.05
C VAL A 332 -7.37 37.95 25.38
N ASP A 333 -7.01 38.96 26.18
CA ASP A 333 -7.56 39.13 27.54
C ASP A 333 -8.80 40.06 27.64
N ALA A 334 -9.53 40.29 26.54
CA ALA A 334 -10.60 41.30 26.49
C ALA A 334 -12.00 40.79 26.09
N ILE A 335 -12.30 39.49 26.19
CA ILE A 335 -13.65 38.97 25.93
C ILE A 335 -14.11 38.00 27.03
N ASP A 336 -14.10 38.43 28.29
CA ASP A 336 -15.06 37.83 29.26
C ASP A 336 -15.34 38.75 30.46
N GLN A 337 -16.08 39.83 30.24
CA GLN A 337 -16.84 40.49 31.32
C GLN A 337 -18.14 41.09 30.79
N GLN A 338 -19.22 40.30 30.78
CA GLN A 338 -20.56 40.86 30.85
C GLN A 338 -21.42 40.09 31.89
N PRO A 339 -21.93 40.76 32.94
CA PRO A 339 -22.50 40.06 34.10
C PRO A 339 -23.92 39.55 33.86
N LEU A 340 -24.20 38.38 34.42
CA LEU A 340 -25.52 37.77 34.60
C LEU A 340 -26.50 38.77 35.25
N ALA A 341 -27.49 39.22 34.47
CA ALA A 341 -28.66 39.91 35.01
C ALA A 341 -29.62 38.88 35.63
N ALA A 342 -29.79 38.96 36.95
CA ALA A 342 -30.86 38.30 37.67
C ALA A 342 -32.21 38.88 37.23
N ALA A 343 -33.16 38.00 36.92
CA ALA A 343 -34.57 38.34 36.79
C ALA A 343 -35.33 37.77 37.99
N ASP A 344 -35.71 38.68 38.89
CA ASP A 344 -37.00 38.65 39.61
C ASP A 344 -37.83 39.84 39.08
#